data_AF-A0AAE6MHZ3-F1
#
_entry.id   AF-A0AAE6MHZ3-F1
#
_cell.length_a   1.000
_cell.length_b   1.000
_cell.length_c   1.000
_cell.angle_alpha   90.00
_cell.angle_beta   90.00
_cell.angle_gamma   90.00
#
_symmetry.space_group_name_H-M   'P 1'
#
loop_
_entity.id
_entity.type
_entity.pdbx_description
1 polymer ?
#
loop_
_entity_poly.entity_id
_entity_poly.type
_entity_poly.pdbx_seq_one_letter_code
_entity_poly.pdbx_strand_id
1 'polypeptide(L)'
;MNKRIILVSVLVASALSTSAQPGIDEINQAKQQLSSTFFSALDCSLVLAGIFGILGAVRIYHNWQMGHPRIDQAVAGWCFAAIFMILAGGFLQALFGI
;
A
#
# COMPACT_ATOMS: atom_id res chain seq x y z
N MET A 1 1.08 -39.46 46.91
CA MET A 1 1.75 -38.94 45.70
C MET A 1 1.76 -37.42 45.76
N ASN A 2 2.94 -36.80 45.86
CA ASN A 2 3.06 -35.39 46.25
C ASN A 2 2.67 -34.46 45.10
N LYS A 3 1.63 -33.63 45.29
CA LYS A 3 1.11 -32.68 44.28
C LYS A 3 2.21 -31.78 43.66
N ARG A 4 3.28 -31.49 44.42
CA ARG A 4 4.46 -30.74 43.95
C ARG A 4 5.24 -31.44 42.84
N ILE A 5 5.35 -32.78 42.88
CA ILE A 5 6.09 -33.56 41.88
C ILE A 5 5.33 -33.59 40.56
N ILE A 6 4.00 -33.69 40.61
CA ILE A 6 3.13 -33.64 39.43
C ILE A 6 3.26 -32.28 38.74
N LEU A 7 3.25 -31.19 39.52
CA LEU A 7 3.32 -29.82 39.01
C LEU A 7 4.67 -29.52 38.33
N VAL A 8 5.77 -30.00 38.90
CA VAL A 8 7.11 -29.89 38.30
C VAL A 8 7.21 -30.71 37.02
N SER A 9 6.65 -31.92 36.98
CA SER A 9 6.66 -32.78 35.79
C SER A 9 5.91 -32.13 34.61
N VAL A 10 4.74 -31.52 34.87
CA VAL A 10 3.98 -30.78 33.85
C VAL A 10 4.75 -29.58 33.31
N LEU A 11 5.43 -28.84 34.20
CA LEU A 11 6.22 -27.67 33.78
C LEU A 11 7.40 -28.06 32.87
N VAL A 12 8.11 -29.14 33.21
CA VAL A 12 9.24 -29.64 32.41
C VAL A 12 8.77 -30.21 31.07
N ALA A 13 7.63 -30.90 31.04
CA ALA A 13 7.04 -31.38 29.78
C ALA A 13 6.64 -30.23 28.84
N SER A 14 6.13 -29.11 29.39
CA SER A 14 5.81 -27.93 28.58
C SER A 14 7.05 -27.21 28.02
N ALA A 15 8.16 -27.17 28.78
CA ALA A 15 9.42 -26.57 28.32
C ALA A 15 10.12 -27.39 27.23
N LEU A 16 9.92 -28.72 27.21
CA LEU A 16 10.42 -29.59 26.14
C LEU A 16 9.60 -29.48 24.85
N SER A 17 8.40 -28.89 24.92
CA SER A 17 7.48 -28.76 23.79
C SER A 17 7.55 -27.39 23.10
N THR A 18 8.44 -26.48 23.53
CA THR A 18 8.61 -25.19 22.88
C THR A 18 9.49 -25.34 21.64
N SER A 19 8.85 -25.60 20.51
CA SER A 19 9.44 -25.31 19.20
C SER A 19 9.59 -23.80 19.05
N ALA A 20 10.84 -23.31 19.03
CA ALA A 20 11.12 -21.94 18.63
C ALA A 20 10.74 -21.80 17.15
N GLN A 21 9.61 -21.15 16.88
CA GLN A 21 9.16 -20.91 15.51
C GLN A 21 10.21 -20.04 14.79
N PRO A 22 10.78 -20.49 13.66
CA PRO A 22 11.74 -19.67 12.92
C PRO A 22 10.97 -18.50 12.31
N GLY A 23 11.07 -17.33 12.93
CA GLY A 23 10.37 -16.11 12.49
C GLY A 23 10.75 -15.62 11.08
N ILE A 24 11.76 -16.23 10.43
CA ILE A 24 12.19 -15.88 9.07
C ILE A 24 11.13 -16.28 8.04
N ASP A 25 10.50 -17.46 8.19
CA ASP A 25 9.46 -17.91 7.25
C ASP A 25 8.21 -17.05 7.38
N GLU A 26 7.83 -16.69 8.61
CA GLU A 26 6.72 -15.78 8.90
C GLU A 26 6.99 -14.36 8.39
N ILE A 27 8.23 -13.86 8.52
CA ILE A 27 8.65 -12.56 7.99
C ILE A 27 8.60 -12.55 6.45
N ASN A 28 9.03 -13.62 5.79
CA ASN A 28 8.96 -13.74 4.34
C ASN A 28 7.50 -13.78 3.86
N GLN A 29 6.64 -14.50 4.58
CA GLN A 29 5.21 -14.57 4.29
C GLN A 29 4.53 -13.21 4.48
N ALA A 30 4.87 -12.48 5.56
CA ALA A 30 4.39 -11.13 5.81
C ALA A 30 4.86 -10.14 4.73
N LYS A 31 6.10 -10.26 4.24
CA LYS A 31 6.63 -9.47 3.12
C LYS A 31 5.83 -9.68 1.82
N GLN A 32 5.49 -10.93 1.51
CA GLN A 32 4.69 -11.26 0.32
C GLN A 32 3.26 -10.74 0.43
N GLN A 33 2.64 -10.85 1.61
CA GLN A 33 1.33 -10.25 1.85
C GLN A 33 1.38 -8.73 1.72
N LEU A 34 2.39 -8.08 2.31
CA LEU A 34 2.56 -6.63 2.22
C LEU A 34 2.71 -6.17 0.75
N SER A 35 3.53 -6.88 -0.03
CA SER A 35 3.74 -6.58 -1.44
C SER A 35 2.45 -6.75 -2.25
N SER A 36 1.71 -7.85 -2.02
CA SER A 36 0.43 -8.10 -2.68
C SER A 36 -0.63 -7.05 -2.34
N THR A 37 -0.75 -6.69 -1.05
CA THR A 37 -1.65 -5.61 -0.60
C THR A 37 -1.25 -4.27 -1.20
N PHE A 38 0.05 -4.01 -1.34
CA PHE A 38 0.54 -2.80 -1.97
C PHE A 38 0.15 -2.72 -3.46
N PHE A 39 0.35 -3.79 -4.24
CA PHE A 39 -0.07 -3.81 -5.65
C PHE A 39 -1.58 -3.62 -5.80
N SER A 40 -2.39 -4.30 -4.98
CA SER A 40 -3.84 -4.13 -5.01
C SER A 40 -4.29 -2.70 -4.64
N ALA A 41 -3.65 -2.09 -3.64
CA ALA A 41 -3.90 -0.69 -3.27
C ALA A 41 -3.46 0.28 -4.37
N LEU A 42 -2.33 0.02 -5.03
CA LEU A 42 -1.81 0.80 -6.13
C LEU A 42 -2.75 0.76 -7.34
N ASP A 43 -3.26 -0.42 -7.71
CA ASP A 43 -4.23 -0.57 -8.81
C ASP A 43 -5.52 0.22 -8.52
N CYS A 44 -6.05 0.13 -7.29
CA CYS A 44 -7.20 0.92 -6.87
C CYS A 44 -6.92 2.43 -6.96
N SER A 45 -5.73 2.86 -6.52
CA SER A 45 -5.30 4.26 -6.60
C SER A 45 -5.19 4.74 -8.05
N LEU A 46 -4.68 3.92 -8.97
CA LEU A 46 -4.60 4.25 -10.39
C LEU A 46 -5.98 4.42 -11.04
N VAL A 47 -6.95 3.57 -10.67
CA VAL A 47 -8.33 3.72 -11.14
C VAL A 47 -8.92 5.05 -10.66
N LEU A 48 -8.73 5.39 -9.37
CA LEU A 48 -9.19 6.68 -8.83
C LEU A 48 -8.49 7.87 -9.51
N ALA A 49 -7.19 7.76 -9.78
CA ALA A 49 -6.44 8.79 -10.51
C ALA A 49 -7.02 9.01 -11.91
N GLY A 50 -7.42 7.95 -12.61
CA GLY A 50 -8.12 8.05 -13.90
C GLY A 50 -9.45 8.80 -13.80
N ILE A 51 -10.26 8.49 -12.79
CA ILE A 51 -11.55 9.17 -12.54
C ILE A 51 -11.33 10.66 -12.26
N PHE A 52 -10.43 11.00 -11.34
CA PHE A 52 -10.11 12.40 -11.03
C PHE A 52 -9.46 13.14 -12.20
N GLY A 53 -8.70 12.44 -13.04
CA GLY A 53 -8.17 12.97 -14.30
C GLY A 53 -9.29 13.42 -15.21
N ILE A 54 -10.27 12.55 -15.50
CA ILE A 54 -11.41 12.88 -16.36
C ILE A 54 -12.23 14.05 -15.77
N LEU A 55 -12.53 14.02 -14.47
CA LEU A 55 -13.27 15.09 -13.80
C LEU A 55 -12.54 16.45 -13.89
N GLY A 56 -11.21 16.45 -13.72
CA GLY A 56 -10.38 17.64 -13.88
C GLY A 56 -10.42 18.17 -15.32
N ALA A 57 -10.30 17.29 -16.31
CA ALA A 57 -10.39 17.66 -17.73
C ALA A 57 -11.75 18.30 -18.07
N VAL A 58 -12.86 17.71 -17.61
CA VAL A 58 -14.21 18.25 -17.82
C VAL A 58 -14.33 19.65 -17.22
N ARG A 59 -13.82 19.88 -16.00
CA ARG A 59 -13.83 21.19 -15.35
C ARG A 59 -13.04 22.23 -16.14
N ILE A 60 -11.84 21.87 -16.62
CA ILE A 60 -10.99 22.78 -17.39
C ILE A 60 -11.64 23.12 -18.72
N TYR A 61 -12.20 22.14 -19.41
CA TYR A 61 -12.95 22.34 -20.64
C TYR A 61 -14.16 23.25 -20.43
N HIS A 62 -14.92 23.04 -19.35
CA HIS A 62 -16.05 23.90 -18.99
C HIS A 62 -15.62 25.36 -18.75
N ASN A 63 -14.53 25.57 -18.01
CA ASN A 63 -13.99 26.91 -17.77
C ASN A 63 -13.48 27.55 -19.08
N TRP A 64 -12.93 26.76 -20.00
CA TRP A 64 -12.51 27.26 -21.30
C TRP A 64 -13.70 27.76 -22.12
N GLN A 65 -14.81 27.01 -22.15
CA GLN A 65 -16.05 27.44 -22.82
C GLN A 65 -16.67 28.70 -22.19
N MET A 66 -16.48 28.90 -20.89
CA MET A 66 -16.92 30.10 -20.16
C MET A 66 -16.05 31.35 -20.41
N GLY A 67 -14.95 31.23 -21.16
CA GLY A 67 -14.05 32.36 -21.43
C GLY A 67 -13.21 32.79 -20.22
N HIS A 68 -12.95 31.87 -19.27
CA HIS A 68 -12.14 32.19 -18.10
C HIS A 68 -10.73 32.66 -18.50
N PRO A 69 -10.18 33.70 -17.85
CA PRO A 69 -8.80 34.12 -18.09
C PRO A 69 -7.81 33.09 -17.52
N ARG A 70 -6.66 32.90 -18.20
CA ARG A 70 -5.54 32.03 -17.78
C ARG A 70 -5.84 30.52 -17.78
N ILE A 71 -6.63 30.03 -18.74
CA ILE A 71 -6.88 28.60 -18.92
C ILE A 71 -5.60 27.83 -19.23
N ASP A 72 -4.67 28.40 -19.99
CA ASP A 72 -3.41 27.75 -20.37
C ASP A 72 -2.58 27.31 -19.15
N GLN A 73 -2.56 28.14 -18.10
CA GLN A 73 -1.89 27.81 -16.84
C GLN A 73 -2.59 26.67 -16.09
N ALA A 74 -3.93 26.64 -16.11
CA ALA A 74 -4.71 25.57 -15.50
C ALA A 74 -4.54 24.24 -16.25
N VAL A 75 -4.51 24.27 -17.58
CA VAL A 75 -4.23 23.11 -18.43
C VAL A 75 -2.82 22.58 -18.15
N ALA A 76 -1.81 23.45 -18.12
CA ALA A 76 -0.44 23.07 -17.83
C ALA A 76 -0.30 22.45 -16.43
N GLY A 77 -0.91 23.06 -15.41
CA GLY A 77 -0.92 22.53 -14.04
C GLY A 77 -1.60 21.16 -13.94
N TRP A 78 -2.70 20.96 -14.66
CA TRP A 78 -3.40 19.68 -14.70
C TRP A 78 -2.60 18.59 -15.43
N CYS A 79 -1.96 18.92 -16.56
CA CYS A 79 -1.06 17.99 -17.25
C CYS A 79 0.13 17.56 -16.36
N PHE A 80 0.75 18.49 -15.64
CA PHE A 80 1.85 18.16 -14.73
C PHE A 80 1.37 17.27 -13.57
N ALA A 81 0.20 17.56 -13.00
CA ALA A 81 -0.40 16.73 -11.96
C ALA A 81 -0.72 15.30 -12.45
N ALA A 82 -1.19 15.14 -13.70
CA ALA A 82 -1.47 13.84 -14.28
C ALA A 82 -0.19 13.00 -14.46
N ILE A 83 0.89 13.61 -14.95
CA ILE A 83 2.20 12.95 -15.10
C ILE A 83 2.74 12.54 -13.72
N PHE A 84 2.67 13.44 -12.73
CA PHE A 84 3.11 13.17 -11.37
C PHE A 84 2.37 11.97 -10.76
N MET A 85 1.04 11.89 -10.93
CA MET A 85 0.25 10.77 -10.41
C MET A 85 0.65 9.41 -11.02
N ILE A 86 0.94 9.36 -12.32
CA ILE A 86 1.41 8.13 -12.98
C ILE A 86 2.78 7.71 -12.46
N LEU A 87 3.69 8.68 -12.28
CA LEU A 87 5.06 8.41 -11.80
C LEU A 87 5.11 8.04 -10.31
N ALA A 88 4.16 8.53 -9.50
CA ALA A 88 4.13 8.28 -8.06
C ALA A 88 4.09 6.78 -7.72
N GLY A 89 3.36 5.98 -8.51
CA GLY A 89 3.30 4.53 -8.32
C GLY A 89 4.67 3.85 -8.46
N GLY A 90 5.40 4.17 -9.53
CA GLY A 90 6.76 3.64 -9.75
C GLY A 90 7.76 4.16 -8.71
N PHE A 91 7.61 5.40 -8.25
CA PHE A 91 8.44 5.95 -7.16
C PHE A 91 8.22 5.20 -5.85
N LEU A 92 6.97 4.91 -5.47
CA LEU A 92 6.66 4.15 -4.26
C LEU A 92 7.19 2.71 -4.35
N GLN A 93 7.03 2.04 -5.50
CA GLN A 93 7.60 0.71 -5.75
C GLN A 93 9.12 0.71 -5.54
N ALA A 94 9.83 1.67 -6.15
CA ALA A 94 11.26 1.83 -5.98
C ALA A 94 11.69 2.11 -4.52
N LEU A 95 10.90 2.89 -3.77
CA LEU A 95 11.19 3.22 -2.37
C LEU A 95 11.07 1.99 -1.45
N PHE A 96 10.09 1.12 -1.70
CA PHE A 96 9.88 -0.09 -0.92
C PHE A 96 10.70 -1.30 -1.41
N GLY A 97 11.43 -1.15 -2.53
CA GLY A 97 12.23 -2.22 -3.11
C GLY A 97 11.40 -3.39 -3.63
N ILE A 98 10.19 -3.08 -4.14
CA ILE A 98 9.24 -4.02 -4.75
C ILE A 98 9.33 -3.88 -6.27
#